data_AF-X0VY61-F1
#
_entry.id   AF-X0VY61-F1
#
_cell.length_a   1.000
_cell.length_b   1.000
_cell.length_c   1.000
_cell.angle_alpha   90.00
_cell.angle_beta   90.00
_cell.angle_gamma   90.00
#
_symmetry.space_group_name_H-M   'P 1'
#
loop_
_entity.id
_entity.type
_entity.pdbx_description
1 polymer ?
#
loop_
_entity_poly.entity_id
_entity_poly.type
_entity_poly.pdbx_seq_one_letter_code
_entity_poly.pdbx_strand_id
1 'polypeptide(L)'
;IVVVLDAGLLYVTDVTSGLKQGGILVINTPKRLVDIKSEFGGPWMLAAIDAAAIAREVLGIPIVNTTMLGAVAKVAGLVELESLVEPLHERFGPRAKNNVDACRKAFDEVASVEPVAVGSEQRRTFPSEVLPSWRELLPGFIVAEAGNASQYRTGDWRSQHPEFDYQKCNKCGLCYIFCPEGCIEPKEDGYFEANLYYCKGCGICEHECPKDAITMVEET
;
A
#
# COMPACT_ATOMS: atom_id res chain seq x y z
N ILE A 1 -0.87 13.74 -12.96
CA ILE A 1 0.17 12.91 -12.32
C ILE A 1 -0.55 12.00 -11.35
N VAL A 2 -0.24 10.70 -11.38
CA VAL A 2 -0.68 9.72 -10.38
C VAL A 2 0.57 9.23 -9.66
N VAL A 3 0.51 9.15 -8.33
CA VAL A 3 1.59 8.66 -7.49
C VAL A 3 1.04 7.54 -6.62
N VAL A 4 1.58 6.34 -6.78
CA VAL A 4 1.19 5.15 -6.03
C VAL A 4 2.25 4.92 -4.95
N LEU A 5 1.88 5.18 -3.69
CA LEU A 5 2.78 5.06 -2.54
C LEU A 5 2.92 3.62 -2.03
N ASP A 6 1.93 2.77 -2.27
CA ASP A 6 1.87 1.39 -1.79
C ASP A 6 1.65 0.44 -2.96
N ALA A 7 2.47 -0.61 -3.07
CA ALA A 7 2.42 -1.54 -4.19
C ALA A 7 1.16 -2.42 -4.19
N GLY A 8 0.54 -2.65 -3.03
CA GLY A 8 -0.71 -3.41 -2.91
C GLY A 8 -1.87 -2.78 -3.67
N LEU A 9 -1.89 -1.45 -3.80
CA LEU A 9 -2.92 -0.73 -4.56
C LEU A 9 -2.96 -1.12 -6.06
N LEU A 10 -1.85 -1.61 -6.61
CA LEU A 10 -1.76 -2.11 -7.99
C LEU A 10 -2.64 -3.35 -8.25
N TYR A 11 -3.14 -3.98 -7.18
CA TYR A 11 -3.96 -5.19 -7.20
C TYR A 11 -5.37 -4.97 -6.63
N VAL A 12 -5.66 -3.78 -6.12
CA VAL A 12 -6.96 -3.45 -5.51
C VAL A 12 -7.78 -2.53 -6.41
N THR A 13 -7.12 -1.65 -7.19
CA THR A 13 -7.83 -0.65 -8.00
C THR A 13 -7.09 -0.30 -9.30
N ASP A 14 -7.81 0.24 -10.28
CA ASP A 14 -7.20 0.76 -11.51
C ASP A 14 -6.55 2.13 -11.22
N VAL A 15 -5.29 2.09 -10.82
CA VAL A 15 -4.46 3.28 -10.58
C VAL A 15 -4.26 4.14 -11.84
N THR A 16 -4.57 3.62 -13.03
CA THR A 16 -4.45 4.34 -14.31
C THR A 16 -5.75 5.01 -14.73
N SER A 17 -6.85 4.74 -14.03
CA SER A 17 -8.17 5.31 -14.34
C SER A 17 -8.14 6.83 -14.31
N GLY A 18 -8.57 7.46 -15.41
CA GLY A 18 -8.56 8.92 -15.57
C GLY A 18 -7.19 9.54 -15.88
N LEU A 19 -6.11 8.75 -15.97
CA LEU A 19 -4.80 9.26 -16.37
C LEU A 19 -4.79 9.64 -17.87
N LYS A 20 -4.52 10.92 -18.14
CA LYS A 20 -4.50 11.47 -19.50
C LYS A 20 -3.27 11.03 -20.30
N GLN A 21 -3.38 11.08 -21.62
CA GLN A 21 -2.22 10.97 -22.52
C GLN A 21 -1.18 12.06 -22.19
N GLY A 22 0.09 11.69 -22.18
CA GLY A 22 1.20 12.53 -21.73
C GLY A 22 1.26 12.73 -20.21
N GLY A 23 0.39 12.07 -19.45
CA GLY A 23 0.44 12.08 -17.99
C GLY A 23 1.69 11.40 -17.43
N ILE A 24 1.81 11.37 -16.10
CA ILE A 24 2.91 10.73 -15.38
C ILE A 24 2.32 9.79 -14.34
N LEU A 25 2.82 8.56 -14.30
CA LEU A 25 2.53 7.54 -13.31
C LEU A 25 3.83 7.18 -12.58
N VAL A 26 3.88 7.43 -11.27
CA VAL A 26 5.03 7.09 -10.42
C VAL A 26 4.61 6.00 -9.44
N ILE A 27 5.29 4.86 -9.43
CA ILE A 27 4.93 3.69 -8.63
C ILE A 27 6.04 3.34 -7.64
N ASN A 28 5.71 3.29 -6.35
CA ASN A 28 6.54 2.61 -5.36
C ASN A 28 6.38 1.09 -5.48
N THR A 29 7.44 0.37 -5.77
CA THR A 29 7.41 -1.10 -5.92
C THR A 29 8.82 -1.70 -5.86
N PRO A 30 8.98 -2.90 -5.27
CA PRO A 30 10.24 -3.65 -5.33
C PRO A 30 10.48 -4.29 -6.71
N LYS A 31 9.48 -4.30 -7.61
CA LYS A 31 9.62 -4.84 -8.97
C LYS A 31 10.51 -3.93 -9.82
N ARG A 32 11.24 -4.51 -10.77
CA ARG A 32 12.07 -3.74 -11.70
C ARG A 32 11.18 -3.00 -12.70
N LEU A 33 11.66 -1.86 -13.20
CA LEU A 33 10.92 -1.05 -14.18
C LEU A 33 10.54 -1.83 -15.45
N VAL A 34 11.36 -2.79 -15.89
CA VAL A 34 11.04 -3.66 -17.03
C VAL A 34 9.78 -4.49 -16.79
N ASP A 35 9.62 -5.02 -15.57
CA ASP A 35 8.49 -5.86 -15.19
C ASP A 35 7.22 -4.99 -15.01
N ILE A 36 7.37 -3.82 -14.38
CA ILE A 36 6.27 -2.84 -14.23
C ILE A 36 5.83 -2.27 -15.57
N LYS A 37 6.75 -2.04 -16.52
CA LYS A 37 6.43 -1.53 -17.85
C LYS A 37 5.52 -2.45 -18.64
N SER A 38 5.68 -3.78 -18.52
CA SER A 38 4.76 -4.71 -19.18
C SER A 38 3.33 -4.63 -18.64
N GLU A 39 3.16 -4.24 -17.37
CA GLU A 39 1.85 -4.21 -16.71
C GLU A 39 1.17 -2.82 -16.77
N PHE A 40 1.95 -1.74 -16.63
CA PHE A 40 1.45 -0.36 -16.45
C PHE A 40 1.97 0.62 -17.52
N GLY A 41 2.60 0.09 -18.57
CA GLY A 41 3.04 0.87 -19.73
C GLY A 41 1.86 1.53 -20.44
N GLY A 42 2.04 2.79 -20.82
CA GLY A 42 0.93 3.68 -21.13
C GLY A 42 1.23 4.72 -22.21
N PRO A 43 0.20 5.42 -22.72
CA PRO A 43 0.37 6.72 -23.35
C PRO A 43 0.75 7.81 -22.31
N TRP A 44 1.48 7.46 -21.26
CA TRP A 44 1.96 8.30 -20.16
C TRP A 44 3.41 7.90 -19.84
N MET A 45 4.15 8.81 -19.22
CA MET A 45 5.45 8.48 -18.66
C MET A 45 5.24 7.59 -17.44
N LEU A 46 5.99 6.50 -17.37
CA LEU A 46 5.95 5.55 -16.27
C LEU A 46 7.28 5.60 -15.52
N ALA A 47 7.22 5.78 -14.21
CA ALA A 47 8.37 5.72 -13.33
C ALA A 47 8.15 4.70 -12.21
N ALA A 48 9.21 4.02 -11.80
CA ALA A 48 9.19 3.04 -10.72
C ALA A 48 10.39 3.23 -9.80
N ILE A 49 10.20 2.99 -8.52
CA ILE A 49 11.23 3.06 -7.48
C ILE A 49 10.87 2.16 -6.30
N ASP A 50 11.86 1.52 -5.66
CA ASP A 50 11.67 0.85 -4.38
C ASP A 50 11.88 1.84 -3.23
N ALA A 51 10.89 2.71 -3.01
CA ALA A 51 10.96 3.72 -1.98
C ALA A 51 10.93 3.10 -0.57
N ALA A 52 10.35 1.91 -0.40
CA ALA A 52 10.34 1.20 0.86
C ALA A 52 11.73 0.69 1.26
N ALA A 53 12.51 0.17 0.31
CA ALA A 53 13.91 -0.19 0.55
C ALA A 53 14.76 1.04 0.92
N ILE A 54 14.64 2.14 0.17
CA ILE A 54 15.35 3.39 0.46
C ILE A 54 14.96 3.93 1.85
N ALA A 55 13.66 3.95 2.18
CA ALA A 55 13.19 4.41 3.48
C ALA A 55 13.71 3.53 4.62
N ARG A 56 13.72 2.20 4.46
CA ARG A 56 14.32 1.29 5.45
C ARG A 56 15.81 1.54 5.66
N GLU A 57 16.56 1.75 4.58
CA GLU A 57 17.99 2.04 4.64
C GLU A 57 18.30 3.38 5.31
N VAL A 58 17.58 4.45 4.94
CA VAL A 58 17.92 5.82 5.34
C VAL A 58 17.19 6.27 6.62
N LEU A 59 15.92 5.88 6.77
CA LEU A 59 15.06 6.28 7.89
C LEU A 59 14.97 5.20 8.98
N GLY A 60 15.35 3.95 8.67
CA GLY A 60 15.20 2.80 9.57
C GLY A 60 13.78 2.23 9.62
N ILE A 61 12.83 2.83 8.90
CA ILE A 61 11.41 2.46 8.85
C ILE A 61 10.86 2.66 7.43
N PRO A 62 9.89 1.84 6.97
CA PRO A 62 9.39 1.88 5.60
C PRO A 62 8.38 3.02 5.34
N ILE A 63 8.65 4.24 5.81
CA ILE A 63 7.81 5.42 5.53
C ILE A 63 8.28 6.09 4.25
N VAL A 64 7.49 5.97 3.19
CA VAL A 64 7.93 6.32 1.83
C VAL A 64 7.63 7.75 1.37
N ASN A 65 6.93 8.56 2.18
CA ASN A 65 6.40 9.86 1.74
C ASN A 65 7.47 10.80 1.18
N THR A 66 8.53 11.06 1.95
CA THR A 66 9.61 11.98 1.58
C THR A 66 10.52 11.40 0.50
N THR A 67 10.72 10.08 0.52
CA THR A 67 11.37 9.33 -0.57
C THR A 67 10.62 9.52 -1.89
N MET A 68 9.30 9.31 -1.91
CA MET A 68 8.48 9.45 -3.13
C MET A 68 8.41 10.89 -3.65
N LEU A 69 8.48 11.89 -2.76
CA LEU A 69 8.61 13.30 -3.15
C LEU A 69 9.83 13.54 -4.05
N GLY A 70 10.97 12.91 -3.75
CA GLY A 70 12.18 13.01 -4.58
C GLY A 70 11.99 12.41 -5.97
N ALA A 71 11.38 11.22 -6.04
CA ALA A 71 11.05 10.57 -7.31
C ALA A 71 10.09 11.43 -8.16
N VAL A 72 9.07 12.01 -7.54
CA VAL A 72 8.12 12.91 -8.21
C VAL A 72 8.81 14.18 -8.70
N ALA A 73 9.65 14.81 -7.88
CA ALA A 73 10.37 16.02 -8.27
C ALA A 73 11.24 15.78 -9.52
N LYS A 74 11.94 14.63 -9.58
CA LYS A 74 12.75 14.24 -10.75
C LYS A 74 11.94 14.08 -12.02
N VAL A 75 10.88 13.27 -11.94
CA VAL A 75 10.13 12.82 -13.13
C VAL A 75 9.17 13.90 -13.61
N ALA A 76 8.56 14.65 -12.69
CA ALA A 76 7.60 15.68 -13.03
C ALA A 76 8.26 17.01 -13.40
N GLY A 77 9.46 17.31 -12.89
CA GLY A 77 10.16 18.57 -13.13
C GLY A 77 9.36 19.82 -12.72
N LEU A 78 8.39 19.65 -11.80
CA LEU A 78 7.49 20.74 -11.38
C LEU A 78 8.13 21.65 -10.31
N VAL A 79 9.07 21.11 -9.56
CA VAL A 79 9.78 21.80 -8.49
C VAL A 79 11.24 21.36 -8.48
N GLU A 80 12.14 22.30 -8.20
CA GLU A 80 13.54 21.98 -7.95
C GLU A 80 13.66 21.20 -6.64
N LEU A 81 14.52 20.18 -6.62
CA LEU A 81 14.73 19.33 -5.43
C LEU A 81 15.14 20.14 -4.20
N GLU A 82 16.00 21.15 -4.39
CA GLU A 82 16.48 22.01 -3.31
C GLU A 82 15.36 22.82 -2.65
N SER A 83 14.29 23.15 -3.39
CA SER A 83 13.12 23.84 -2.86
C SER A 83 12.35 22.99 -1.84
N LEU A 84 12.60 21.68 -1.76
CA LEU A 84 12.00 20.80 -0.76
C LEU A 84 12.78 20.79 0.56
N VAL A 85 14.03 21.26 0.61
CA VAL A 85 14.90 21.13 1.78
C VAL A 85 14.38 21.96 2.96
N GLU A 86 14.12 23.25 2.76
CA GLU A 86 13.61 24.13 3.83
C GLU A 86 12.25 23.64 4.39
N PRO A 87 11.22 23.33 3.59
CA PRO A 87 9.96 22.78 4.09
C PRO A 87 10.13 21.47 4.87
N LEU A 88 11.03 20.59 4.44
CA LEU A 88 11.33 19.35 5.17
C LEU A 88 12.02 19.64 6.51
N HIS A 89 12.89 20.64 6.57
CA HIS A 89 13.49 21.13 7.81
C HIS A 89 12.45 21.70 8.77
N GLU A 90 11.54 22.54 8.29
CA GLU A 90 10.46 23.10 9.10
C GLU A 90 9.54 22.00 9.64
N ARG A 91 9.17 21.04 8.79
CA ARG A 91 8.24 19.95 9.16
C ARG A 91 8.83 18.94 10.13
N PHE A 92 10.08 18.53 9.93
CA PHE A 92 10.66 17.39 10.64
C PHE A 92 11.74 17.78 11.67
N GLY A 93 12.17 19.04 11.70
CA GLY A 93 13.15 19.56 12.66
C GLY A 93 14.41 18.69 12.71
N PRO A 94 14.79 18.14 13.87
CA PRO A 94 15.99 17.30 14.00
C PRO A 94 16.01 16.06 13.08
N ARG A 95 14.84 15.56 12.64
CA ARG A 95 14.72 14.39 11.75
C ARG A 95 14.77 14.75 10.27
N ALA A 96 14.89 16.03 9.92
CA ALA A 96 14.84 16.49 8.55
C ALA A 96 15.98 15.96 7.70
N LYS A 97 17.20 15.84 8.25
CA LYS A 97 18.37 15.36 7.51
C LYS A 97 18.10 14.03 6.81
N ASN A 98 17.65 13.00 7.53
CA ASN A 98 17.41 11.69 6.93
C ASN A 98 16.23 11.72 5.92
N ASN A 99 15.23 12.57 6.14
CA ASN A 99 14.13 12.75 5.19
C ASN A 99 14.60 13.44 3.89
N VAL A 100 15.49 14.43 3.99
CA VAL A 100 16.13 15.08 2.85
C VAL A 100 17.04 14.09 2.14
N ASP A 101 17.84 13.30 2.87
CA ASP A 101 18.73 12.29 2.29
C ASP A 101 17.93 11.22 1.52
N ALA A 102 16.80 10.73 2.08
CA ALA A 102 15.92 9.79 1.41
C ALA A 102 15.26 10.39 0.15
N CYS A 103 14.84 11.66 0.21
CA CYS A 103 14.32 12.41 -0.92
C CYS A 103 15.37 12.55 -2.04
N ARG A 104 16.60 12.96 -1.70
CA ARG A 104 17.71 13.08 -2.67
C ARG A 104 18.05 11.74 -3.31
N LYS A 105 18.18 10.68 -2.51
CA LYS A 105 18.47 9.33 -3.00
C LYS A 105 17.42 8.87 -4.01
N ALA A 106 16.14 9.08 -3.72
CA ALA A 106 15.07 8.74 -4.64
C ALA A 106 15.04 9.59 -5.92
N PHE A 107 15.39 10.87 -5.83
CA PHE A 107 15.53 11.74 -7.00
C PHE A 107 16.61 11.23 -7.97
N ASP A 108 17.69 10.68 -7.44
CA ASP A 108 18.80 10.14 -8.23
C ASP A 108 18.52 8.73 -8.77
N GLU A 109 17.82 7.89 -8.00
CA GLU A 109 17.61 6.47 -8.32
C GLU A 109 16.32 6.15 -9.09
N VAL A 110 15.33 7.05 -9.10
CA VAL A 110 14.08 6.78 -9.83
C VAL A 110 14.34 6.53 -11.31
N ALA A 111 13.82 5.41 -11.80
CA ALA A 111 13.92 5.03 -13.20
C ALA A 111 12.59 5.30 -13.91
N SER A 112 12.64 5.85 -15.12
CA SER A 112 11.46 6.14 -15.94
C SER A 112 11.58 5.63 -17.37
N VAL A 113 10.43 5.42 -18.00
CA VAL A 113 10.31 5.14 -19.43
C VAL A 113 9.32 6.11 -20.07
N GLU A 114 9.65 6.52 -21.30
CA GLU A 114 8.82 7.39 -22.11
C GLU A 114 7.47 6.74 -22.48
N PRO A 115 6.45 7.56 -22.79
CA PRO A 115 5.16 7.07 -23.27
C PRO A 115 5.31 6.11 -24.45
N VAL A 116 4.59 5.01 -24.40
CA VAL A 116 4.51 4.02 -25.49
C VAL A 116 3.10 4.04 -26.08
N ALA A 117 3.00 3.78 -27.38
CA ALA A 117 1.70 3.51 -27.98
C ALA A 117 1.19 2.16 -27.44
N VAL A 118 0.08 2.18 -26.71
CA VAL A 118 -0.48 0.96 -26.10
C VAL A 118 -1.50 0.36 -27.06
N GLY A 119 -1.27 -0.88 -27.47
CA GLY A 119 -2.33 -1.72 -28.06
C GLY A 119 -3.36 -2.04 -26.97
N SER A 120 -4.64 -2.05 -27.31
CA SER A 120 -5.81 -2.06 -26.40
C SER A 120 -5.95 -3.26 -25.43
N GLU A 121 -4.95 -4.12 -25.31
CA GLU A 121 -5.05 -5.40 -24.63
C GLU A 121 -4.17 -5.38 -23.37
N GLN A 122 -4.81 -5.55 -22.20
CA GLN A 122 -4.25 -5.69 -20.84
C GLN A 122 -4.48 -4.52 -19.87
N ARG A 123 -5.68 -3.90 -19.86
CA ARG A 123 -6.13 -3.26 -18.60
C ARG A 123 -6.66 -4.33 -17.66
N ARG A 124 -6.06 -4.42 -16.47
CA ARG A 124 -6.65 -5.18 -15.35
C ARG A 124 -8.02 -4.57 -15.06
N THR A 125 -9.06 -5.40 -15.12
CA THR A 125 -10.40 -4.99 -14.71
C THR A 125 -10.56 -5.31 -13.24
N PHE A 126 -10.67 -4.28 -12.41
CA PHE A 126 -11.05 -4.42 -11.02
C PHE A 126 -12.57 -4.35 -10.90
N PRO A 127 -13.19 -5.11 -9.99
CA PRO A 127 -14.58 -4.87 -9.62
C PRO A 127 -14.71 -3.42 -9.15
N SER A 128 -15.54 -2.61 -9.81
CA SER A 128 -15.79 -1.25 -9.34
C SER A 128 -16.59 -1.32 -8.03
N GLU A 129 -16.10 -0.70 -6.97
CA GLU A 129 -16.94 -0.45 -5.79
C GLU A 129 -18.15 0.39 -6.21
N VAL A 130 -19.35 -0.16 -6.03
CA VAL A 130 -20.60 0.55 -6.28
C VAL A 130 -20.93 1.34 -5.01
N LEU A 131 -20.40 2.57 -4.94
CA LEU A 131 -20.71 3.47 -3.84
C LEU A 131 -22.07 4.16 -4.08
N PRO A 132 -22.87 4.39 -3.02
CA PRO A 132 -24.10 5.15 -3.14
C PRO A 132 -23.79 6.58 -3.59
N SER A 133 -24.60 7.10 -4.50
CA SER A 133 -24.61 8.52 -4.83
C SER A 133 -25.05 9.34 -3.63
N TRP A 134 -24.73 10.63 -3.64
CA TRP A 134 -25.16 11.56 -2.59
C TRP A 134 -26.69 11.62 -2.39
N ARG A 135 -27.48 11.15 -3.38
CA ARG A 135 -28.95 11.07 -3.33
C ARG A 135 -29.46 9.81 -2.63
N GLU A 136 -28.65 8.76 -2.59
CA GLU A 136 -28.97 7.47 -1.94
C GLU A 136 -28.53 7.47 -0.47
N LEU A 137 -27.64 8.39 -0.08
CA LEU A 137 -27.22 8.57 1.31
C LEU A 137 -28.35 9.15 2.16
N LEU A 138 -28.53 8.59 3.36
CA LEU A 138 -29.47 9.12 4.33
C LEU A 138 -29.02 10.51 4.83
N PRO A 139 -29.95 11.44 5.12
CA PRO A 139 -29.63 12.74 5.68
C PRO A 139 -28.73 12.61 6.93
N GLY A 140 -27.60 13.32 6.94
CA GLY A 140 -26.64 13.27 8.05
C GLY A 140 -25.77 12.01 8.09
N PHE A 141 -25.71 11.20 7.02
CA PHE A 141 -24.92 9.96 6.95
C PHE A 141 -25.31 8.96 8.04
N ILE A 142 -26.60 8.88 8.37
CA ILE A 142 -27.11 8.00 9.43
C ILE A 142 -26.85 6.54 9.04
N VAL A 143 -26.26 5.78 9.96
CA VAL A 143 -26.10 4.32 9.88
C VAL A 143 -27.38 3.66 10.40
N ALA A 144 -28.24 3.21 9.49
CA ALA A 144 -29.56 2.66 9.84
C ALA A 144 -29.58 1.15 10.13
N GLU A 145 -28.55 0.41 9.70
CA GLU A 145 -28.47 -1.04 9.84
C GLU A 145 -27.37 -1.45 10.82
N ALA A 146 -27.74 -2.19 11.86
CA ALA A 146 -26.77 -2.73 12.82
C ALA A 146 -25.86 -3.78 12.14
N GLY A 147 -24.56 -3.72 12.40
CA GLY A 147 -23.59 -4.68 11.85
C GLY A 147 -23.23 -4.47 10.38
N ASN A 148 -23.62 -3.34 9.77
CA ASN A 148 -23.31 -3.04 8.37
C ASN A 148 -21.80 -2.86 8.08
N ALA A 149 -20.95 -2.73 9.12
CA ALA A 149 -19.50 -2.78 8.96
C ALA A 149 -19.02 -4.06 8.26
N SER A 150 -19.78 -5.17 8.39
CA SER A 150 -19.50 -6.43 7.69
C SER A 150 -19.60 -6.35 6.16
N GLN A 151 -20.25 -5.30 5.62
CA GLN A 151 -20.36 -5.07 4.18
C GLN A 151 -19.05 -4.54 3.56
N TYR A 152 -18.10 -4.07 4.38
CA TYR A 152 -16.85 -3.50 3.92
C TYR A 152 -15.74 -4.53 3.92
N ARG A 153 -15.04 -4.65 2.78
CA ARG A 153 -13.88 -5.51 2.63
C ARG A 153 -12.62 -4.81 3.14
N THR A 154 -12.34 -4.94 4.43
CA THR A 154 -11.14 -4.35 5.04
C THR A 154 -9.85 -5.13 4.76
N GLY A 155 -9.97 -6.34 4.21
CA GLY A 155 -8.83 -7.18 3.84
C GLY A 155 -7.91 -6.54 2.80
N ASP A 156 -8.42 -5.65 1.94
CA ASP A 156 -7.60 -5.01 0.89
C ASP A 156 -6.62 -3.95 1.45
N TRP A 157 -6.63 -3.70 2.76
CA TRP A 157 -5.75 -2.72 3.42
C TRP A 157 -4.40 -3.31 3.84
N ARG A 158 -4.27 -4.63 3.77
CA ARG A 158 -3.14 -5.34 4.31
C ARG A 158 -1.93 -5.24 3.37
N SER A 159 -0.77 -4.93 3.94
CA SER A 159 0.53 -5.12 3.27
C SER A 159 1.10 -6.51 3.55
N GLN A 160 0.62 -7.16 4.62
CA GLN A 160 1.05 -8.49 5.06
C GLN A 160 -0.13 -9.28 5.63
N HIS A 161 -0.02 -10.60 5.73
CA HIS A 161 -1.03 -11.47 6.34
C HIS A 161 -0.43 -12.56 7.23
N PRO A 162 -1.22 -13.05 8.22
CA PRO A 162 -0.77 -14.12 9.09
C PRO A 162 -0.87 -15.48 8.40
N GLU A 163 0.23 -16.23 8.40
CA GLU A 163 0.26 -17.68 8.15
C GLU A 163 0.36 -18.43 9.49
N PHE A 164 -0.40 -19.51 9.65
CA PHE A 164 -0.50 -20.27 10.90
C PHE A 164 0.22 -21.62 10.80
N ASP A 165 1.16 -21.87 11.71
CA ASP A 165 1.82 -23.16 11.91
C ASP A 165 1.09 -23.96 13.00
N TYR A 166 0.18 -24.84 12.56
CA TYR A 166 -0.61 -25.66 13.46
C TYR A 166 0.20 -26.71 14.25
N GLN A 167 1.44 -27.02 13.86
CA GLN A 167 2.29 -27.95 14.62
C GLN A 167 2.82 -27.32 15.90
N LYS A 168 3.04 -25.99 15.90
CA LYS A 168 3.49 -25.24 17.08
C LYS A 168 2.34 -24.77 17.97
N CYS A 169 1.15 -24.60 17.39
CA CYS A 169 -0.01 -24.05 18.07
C CYS A 169 -0.50 -24.95 19.22
N ASN A 170 -0.66 -24.37 20.40
CA ASN A 170 -1.20 -25.04 21.59
C ASN A 170 -2.69 -24.73 21.84
N LYS A 171 -3.38 -24.14 20.86
CA LYS A 171 -4.83 -23.81 20.91
C LYS A 171 -5.24 -22.91 22.07
N CYS A 172 -4.35 -22.01 22.52
CA CYS A 172 -4.64 -21.11 23.65
C CYS A 172 -5.68 -20.02 23.34
N GLY A 173 -5.90 -19.66 22.07
CA GLY A 173 -6.88 -18.66 21.66
C GLY A 173 -6.47 -17.20 21.90
N LEU A 174 -5.21 -16.92 22.27
CA LEU A 174 -4.76 -15.53 22.46
C LEU A 174 -4.85 -14.71 21.17
N CYS A 175 -4.51 -15.29 20.02
CA CYS A 175 -4.68 -14.64 18.72
C CYS A 175 -6.14 -14.23 18.45
N TYR A 176 -7.10 -15.06 18.86
CA TYR A 176 -8.53 -14.76 18.78
C TYR A 176 -8.92 -13.59 19.68
N ILE A 177 -8.52 -13.64 20.97
CA ILE A 177 -8.88 -12.65 21.98
C ILE A 177 -8.29 -11.27 21.67
N PHE A 178 -7.04 -11.22 21.20
CA PHE A 178 -6.32 -9.96 20.97
C PHE A 178 -6.53 -9.37 19.58
N CYS A 179 -7.23 -10.06 18.67
CA CYS A 179 -7.50 -9.51 17.34
C CYS A 179 -8.39 -8.26 17.46
N PRO A 180 -7.87 -7.04 17.17
CA PRO A 180 -8.67 -5.82 17.32
C PRO A 180 -9.81 -5.74 16.29
N GLU A 181 -9.67 -6.49 15.19
CA GLU A 181 -10.63 -6.54 14.11
C GLU A 181 -11.70 -7.62 14.33
N GLY A 182 -11.53 -8.48 15.34
CA GLY A 182 -12.42 -9.62 15.58
C GLY A 182 -12.48 -10.62 14.40
N CYS A 183 -11.47 -10.63 13.53
CA CYS A 183 -11.47 -11.41 12.29
C CYS A 183 -10.80 -12.78 12.43
N ILE A 184 -10.39 -13.20 13.62
CA ILE A 184 -9.89 -14.56 13.85
C ILE A 184 -11.06 -15.40 14.34
N GLU A 185 -11.22 -16.62 13.82
CA GLU A 185 -12.35 -17.49 14.11
C GLU A 185 -11.86 -18.87 14.59
N PRO A 186 -12.55 -19.49 15.56
CA PRO A 186 -12.26 -20.86 15.97
C PRO A 186 -12.74 -21.86 14.90
N LYS A 187 -11.88 -22.82 14.58
CA LYS A 187 -12.19 -23.97 13.72
C LYS A 187 -12.78 -25.12 14.52
N GLU A 188 -13.44 -26.05 13.84
CA GLU A 188 -14.05 -27.24 14.47
C GLU A 188 -13.03 -28.12 15.22
N ASP A 189 -11.78 -28.15 14.77
CA ASP A 189 -10.68 -28.90 15.37
C ASP A 189 -10.01 -28.17 16.56
N GLY A 190 -10.51 -26.99 16.93
CA GLY A 190 -10.02 -26.15 18.03
C GLY A 190 -8.82 -25.28 17.68
N TYR A 191 -8.36 -25.26 16.43
CA TYR A 191 -7.42 -24.24 15.97
C TYR A 191 -8.13 -22.91 15.68
N PHE A 192 -7.36 -21.88 15.37
CA PHE A 192 -7.83 -20.54 15.06
C PHE A 192 -7.28 -20.12 13.70
N GLU A 193 -8.05 -19.38 12.93
CA GLU A 193 -7.67 -18.92 11.59
C GLU A 193 -8.22 -17.51 11.33
N ALA A 194 -7.44 -16.69 10.61
CA ALA A 194 -7.87 -15.35 10.26
C ALA A 194 -8.76 -15.37 9.02
N ASN A 195 -9.91 -14.73 9.11
CA ASN A 195 -10.74 -14.36 7.98
C ASN A 195 -10.07 -13.23 7.20
N LEU A 196 -9.39 -13.59 6.11
CA LEU A 196 -8.63 -12.65 5.27
C LEU A 196 -9.50 -11.65 4.51
N TYR A 197 -10.83 -11.84 4.48
CA TYR A 197 -11.74 -10.82 3.95
C TYR A 197 -11.73 -9.54 4.82
N TYR A 198 -11.51 -9.69 6.13
CA TYR A 198 -11.50 -8.58 7.09
C TYR A 198 -10.11 -8.26 7.65
N CYS A 199 -9.18 -9.22 7.67
CA CYS A 199 -7.87 -9.05 8.27
C CYS A 199 -7.08 -7.89 7.65
N LYS A 200 -6.74 -6.89 8.47
CA LYS A 200 -5.94 -5.72 8.04
C LYS A 200 -4.42 -5.94 8.07
N GLY A 201 -3.96 -7.13 8.46
CA GLY A 201 -2.52 -7.42 8.51
C GLY A 201 -1.74 -6.71 9.63
N CYS A 202 -2.39 -6.39 10.76
CA CYS A 202 -1.75 -5.59 11.81
C CYS A 202 -0.62 -6.29 12.62
N GLY A 203 -0.47 -7.61 12.50
CA GLY A 203 0.59 -8.38 13.17
C GLY A 203 0.39 -8.64 14.67
N ILE A 204 -0.69 -8.15 15.30
CA ILE A 204 -0.94 -8.38 16.75
C ILE A 204 -1.07 -9.88 17.07
N CYS A 205 -1.68 -10.67 16.19
CA CYS A 205 -1.80 -12.11 16.41
C CYS A 205 -0.45 -12.83 16.42
N GLU A 206 0.51 -12.40 15.60
CA GLU A 206 1.90 -12.87 15.65
C GLU A 206 2.56 -12.46 16.97
N HIS A 207 2.47 -11.18 17.34
CA HIS A 207 3.09 -10.64 18.55
C HIS A 207 2.61 -11.34 19.84
N GLU A 208 1.31 -11.61 19.93
CA GLU A 208 0.68 -12.20 21.11
C GLU A 208 0.78 -13.73 21.15
N CYS A 209 1.32 -14.37 20.11
CA CYS A 209 1.44 -15.83 20.06
C CYS A 209 2.59 -16.32 20.95
N PRO A 210 2.34 -17.02 22.08
CA PRO A 210 3.40 -17.45 22.98
C PRO A 210 4.18 -18.67 22.44
N LYS A 211 3.83 -19.16 21.25
CA LYS A 211 4.40 -20.36 20.62
C LYS A 211 5.09 -20.06 19.30
N ASP A 212 5.15 -18.78 18.89
CA ASP A 212 5.66 -18.37 17.57
C ASP A 212 5.04 -19.22 16.43
N ALA A 213 3.74 -19.48 16.56
CA ALA A 213 2.96 -20.33 15.67
C ALA A 213 2.26 -19.53 14.56
N ILE A 214 2.51 -18.22 14.49
CA ILE A 214 1.95 -17.32 13.50
C ILE A 214 3.12 -16.53 12.92
N THR A 215 3.14 -16.31 11.61
CA THR A 215 4.16 -15.50 10.95
C THR A 215 3.51 -14.55 9.95
N MET A 216 3.87 -13.28 9.98
CA MET A 216 3.40 -12.29 9.01
C MET A 216 4.20 -12.40 7.70
N VAL A 217 3.49 -12.54 6.58
CA VAL A 217 4.04 -12.69 5.23
C VAL A 217 3.52 -11.56 4.34
N GLU A 218 4.39 -10.96 3.50
CA GLU A 218 4.03 -9.88 2.57
C GLU A 218 2.96 -10.30 1.55
N GLU A 219 2.11 -9.35 1.16
CA GLU A 219 1.20 -9.54 0.02
C GLU A 219 1.97 -9.64 -1.31
N THR A 220 1.56 -10.56 -2.18
CA THR A 220 2.15 -10.79 -3.50
C THR A 220 1.26 -10.33 -4.65
#